data_AF-A0A951DPW4-F1
#
_entry.id   AF-A0A951DPW4-F1
#
_cell.length_a   1.000
_cell.length_b   1.000
_cell.length_c   1.000
_cell.angle_alpha   90.00
_cell.angle_beta   90.00
_cell.angle_gamma   90.00
#
_symmetry.space_group_name_H-M   'P 1'
#
loop_
_entity.id
_entity.type
_entity.pdbx_description
1 polymer ?
#
loop_
_entity_poly.entity_id
_entity_poly.type
_entity_poly.pdbx_seq_one_letter_code
_entity_poly.pdbx_strand_id
1 'polypeptide(L)'
;MAIVAACALVIPVSQHGIALSPVENAFEGAAVGLILVSLYATYRRVKVYIRGDTSRTASLEQAARMKGASLVANTLRHRVLNKLAVAAGYTELLADDPRLPDEVQARANMILNSTMAAARTIQTLDTLALVESSEASSDHSTEWTHHR
;
A
#
# COMPACT_ATOMS: atom_id res chain seq x y z
N MET A 1 12.01 34.19 6.50
CA MET A 1 12.37 35.62 6.54
C MET A 1 13.88 35.90 6.67
N ALA A 2 14.79 34.91 6.52
CA ALA A 2 16.24 35.14 6.51
C ALA A 2 16.87 35.18 5.10
N ILE A 3 16.17 34.68 4.07
CA ILE A 3 16.70 34.59 2.70
C ILE A 3 16.62 35.93 1.95
N VAL A 4 15.63 36.78 2.26
CA VAL A 4 15.46 38.09 1.60
C VAL A 4 16.51 39.10 2.08
N ALA A 5 17.03 38.95 3.31
CA ALA A 5 18.08 39.82 3.85
C ALA A 5 19.45 39.62 3.17
N ALA A 6 19.71 38.45 2.57
CA ALA A 6 20.97 38.19 1.87
C ALA A 6 21.03 38.82 0.47
N CYS A 7 19.88 39.07 -0.18
CA CYS A 7 19.84 39.70 -1.50
C CYS A 7 20.06 41.22 -1.46
N ALA A 8 19.81 41.87 -0.31
CA ALA A 8 19.98 43.32 -0.17
C ALA A 8 21.44 43.76 -0.03
N LEU A 9 22.38 42.83 0.23
CA LEU A 9 23.81 43.15 0.41
C LEU A 9 24.64 43.01 -0.87
N VAL A 10 24.05 42.45 -1.94
CA VAL A 10 24.68 42.35 -3.28
C VAL A 10 24.36 43.58 -4.16
N ILE A 11 23.60 44.53 -3.64
CA ILE A 11 23.29 45.79 -4.34
C ILE A 11 23.88 46.95 -3.53
N PRO A 12 25.18 47.20 -3.65
CA PRO A 12 25.55 48.59 -3.86
C PRO A 12 26.54 48.74 -5.01
N VAL A 13 26.28 49.76 -5.83
CA VAL A 13 27.28 50.47 -6.64
C VAL A 13 27.66 49.82 -7.97
N SER A 14 26.67 49.69 -8.85
CA SER A 14 26.87 49.74 -10.31
C SER A 14 26.80 51.17 -10.85
N GLN A 15 27.35 52.13 -10.11
CA GLN A 15 27.57 53.50 -10.57
C GLN A 15 28.86 54.04 -9.97
N HIS A 16 29.95 53.98 -10.73
CA HIS A 16 31.00 54.99 -10.94
C HIS A 16 32.17 54.25 -11.60
N GLY A 17 32.43 54.54 -12.87
CA GLY A 17 33.49 53.89 -13.61
C GLY A 17 34.86 54.20 -13.00
N ILE A 18 35.61 53.18 -12.61
CA ILE A 18 37.05 53.24 -12.36
C ILE A 18 37.65 51.88 -12.72
N ALA A 19 38.79 51.90 -13.40
CA ALA A 19 39.59 50.73 -13.77
C ALA A 19 40.03 49.95 -12.53
N LEU A 20 39.64 48.67 -12.38
CA LEU A 20 40.12 47.78 -11.33
C LEU A 20 40.50 46.38 -11.85
N SER A 21 41.45 45.78 -11.14
CA SER A 21 42.35 44.70 -11.57
C SER A 21 41.68 43.32 -11.79
N PRO A 22 42.27 42.43 -12.63
CA PRO A 22 41.69 41.13 -13.01
C PRO A 22 41.39 40.15 -11.86
N VAL A 23 41.91 40.43 -10.65
CA VAL A 23 41.73 39.57 -9.47
C VAL A 23 40.33 39.74 -8.86
N GLU A 24 39.70 40.90 -9.01
CA GLU A 24 38.40 41.23 -8.39
C GLU A 24 37.23 40.52 -9.09
N ASN A 25 37.28 40.45 -10.43
CA ASN A 25 36.32 39.69 -11.26
C ASN A 25 36.34 38.17 -10.96
N ALA A 26 37.48 37.64 -10.50
CA ALA A 26 37.60 36.22 -10.15
C ALA A 26 36.84 35.88 -8.86
N PHE A 27 36.79 36.80 -7.90
CA PHE A 27 36.03 36.62 -6.65
C PHE A 27 34.52 36.74 -6.88
N GLU A 28 34.08 37.67 -7.73
CA GLU A 28 32.65 37.79 -8.09
C GLU A 28 32.14 36.54 -8.80
N GLY A 29 32.92 36.00 -9.76
CA GLY A 29 32.58 34.74 -10.43
C GLY A 29 32.50 33.56 -9.46
N ALA A 30 33.40 33.50 -8.48
CA ALA A 30 33.39 32.45 -7.46
C ALA A 30 32.17 32.55 -6.53
N ALA A 31 31.77 33.77 -6.14
CA ALA A 31 30.59 33.99 -5.30
C ALA A 31 29.30 33.56 -6.03
N VAL A 32 29.14 33.94 -7.31
CA VAL A 32 28.00 33.52 -8.13
C VAL A 32 27.99 32.00 -8.33
N GLY A 33 29.15 31.40 -8.57
CA GLY A 33 29.30 29.94 -8.68
C GLY A 33 28.85 29.21 -7.40
N LEU A 34 29.27 29.69 -6.22
CA LEU A 34 28.87 29.13 -4.94
C LEU A 34 27.35 29.24 -4.68
N ILE A 35 26.74 30.36 -5.05
CA ILE A 35 25.29 30.56 -4.92
C ILE A 35 24.55 29.56 -5.82
N LEU A 36 24.96 29.41 -7.08
CA LEU A 36 24.34 28.46 -8.01
C LEU A 36 24.51 27.01 -7.57
N VAL A 37 25.71 26.63 -7.08
CA VAL A 37 25.97 25.29 -6.55
C VAL A 37 25.13 25.02 -5.30
N SER A 38 25.00 26.00 -4.40
CA SER A 38 24.18 25.90 -3.19
C SER A 38 22.69 25.75 -3.54
N LEU A 39 22.20 26.55 -4.49
CA LEU A 39 20.82 26.50 -4.97
C LEU A 39 20.52 25.15 -5.65
N TYR A 40 21.44 24.68 -6.49
CA TYR A 40 21.33 23.40 -7.17
C TYR A 40 21.40 22.22 -6.19
N ALA A 41 22.29 22.26 -5.20
CA ALA A 41 22.39 21.25 -4.16
C ALA A 41 21.11 21.17 -3.32
N THR A 42 20.53 22.32 -2.99
CA THR A 42 19.27 22.41 -2.24
C THR A 42 18.11 21.86 -3.08
N TYR A 43 18.01 22.26 -4.35
CA TYR A 43 17.04 21.70 -5.30
C TYR A 43 17.17 20.18 -5.43
N ARG A 44 18.40 19.67 -5.56
CA ARG A 44 18.68 18.23 -5.67
C ARG A 44 18.26 17.48 -4.40
N ARG A 45 18.54 18.02 -3.21
CA ARG A 45 18.12 17.41 -1.92
C ARG A 45 16.60 17.33 -1.79
N VAL A 46 15.88 18.41 -2.13
CA VAL A 46 14.42 18.44 -2.07
C VAL A 46 13.80 17.43 -3.05
N LYS A 47 14.34 17.32 -4.26
CA LYS A 47 13.83 16.38 -5.28
C LYS A 47 14.03 14.92 -4.90
N VAL A 48 15.16 14.60 -4.23
CA VAL A 48 15.44 13.26 -3.69
C VAL A 48 14.55 12.97 -2.47
N TYR A 49 14.31 13.96 -1.61
CA TYR A 49 13.43 13.83 -0.46
C TYR A 49 11.98 13.52 -0.87
N ILE A 50 11.44 14.28 -1.83
CA ILE A 50 10.06 14.07 -2.32
C ILE A 50 9.89 12.70 -3.01
N ARG A 51 10.93 12.21 -3.72
CA ARG A 51 10.91 10.88 -4.34
C ARG A 51 10.96 9.73 -3.33
N GLY A 52 11.68 9.90 -2.21
CA GLY A 52 11.72 8.91 -1.13
C GLY A 52 10.44 8.85 -0.31
N ASP A 53 9.77 10.00 -0.14
CA ASP A 53 8.52 10.07 0.63
C ASP A 53 7.35 9.46 -0.15
N THR A 54 7.28 9.71 -1.46
CA THR A 54 6.20 9.19 -2.33
C THR A 54 6.21 7.67 -2.47
N SER A 55 7.39 7.03 -2.49
CA SER A 55 7.47 5.55 -2.57
C SER A 55 7.09 4.88 -1.25
N ARG A 56 7.42 5.53 -0.14
CA ARG A 56 7.12 5.02 1.21
C ARG A 56 5.64 5.19 1.55
N THR A 57 5.01 6.28 1.15
CA THR A 57 3.55 6.44 1.29
C THR A 57 2.79 5.49 0.37
N ALA A 58 3.20 5.32 -0.89
CA ALA A 58 2.54 4.40 -1.82
C ALA A 58 2.58 2.94 -1.34
N SER A 59 3.71 2.48 -0.80
CA SER A 59 3.82 1.12 -0.23
C SER A 59 2.96 0.93 1.02
N LEU A 60 2.90 1.93 1.90
CA LEU A 60 2.02 1.91 3.08
C LEU A 60 0.54 1.94 2.71
N GLU A 61 0.15 2.73 1.70
CA GLU A 61 -1.22 2.75 1.18
C GLU A 61 -1.61 1.41 0.55
N GLN A 62 -0.71 0.81 -0.25
CA GLN A 62 -0.95 -0.50 -0.84
C GLN A 62 -1.12 -1.58 0.24
N ALA A 63 -0.25 -1.59 1.25
CA ALA A 63 -0.32 -2.51 2.39
C ALA A 63 -1.60 -2.30 3.20
N ALA A 64 -2.02 -1.05 3.42
CA ALA A 64 -3.27 -0.73 4.11
C ALA A 64 -4.50 -1.19 3.31
N ARG A 65 -4.50 -1.02 1.97
CA ARG A 65 -5.58 -1.51 1.09
C ARG A 65 -5.66 -3.03 1.08
N MET A 66 -4.53 -3.74 0.98
CA MET A 66 -4.47 -5.20 1.06
C MET A 66 -4.97 -5.72 2.42
N LYS A 67 -4.53 -5.09 3.51
CA LYS A 67 -4.98 -5.42 4.86
C LYS A 67 -6.48 -5.15 5.06
N GLY A 68 -6.99 -4.05 4.50
CA GLY A 68 -8.41 -3.72 4.50
C GLY A 68 -9.25 -4.73 3.69
N ALA A 69 -8.80 -5.10 2.49
CA ALA A 69 -9.48 -6.09 1.65
C ALA A 69 -9.51 -7.48 2.32
N SER A 70 -8.39 -7.94 2.87
CA SER A 70 -8.32 -9.20 3.63
C SER A 70 -9.23 -9.20 4.86
N LEU A 71 -9.26 -8.08 5.60
CA LEU A 71 -10.14 -7.94 6.76
C LEU A 71 -11.63 -8.01 6.37
N VAL A 72 -12.02 -7.33 5.30
CA VAL A 72 -13.39 -7.37 4.76
C VAL A 72 -13.74 -8.78 4.29
N ALA A 73 -12.84 -9.43 3.54
CA ALA A 73 -13.03 -10.79 3.06
C ALA A 73 -13.23 -11.78 4.23
N ASN A 74 -12.38 -11.72 5.26
CA ASN A 74 -12.51 -12.59 6.42
C ASN A 74 -13.81 -12.34 7.21
N THR A 75 -14.21 -11.07 7.35
CA THR A 75 -15.47 -10.71 8.01
C THR A 75 -16.67 -11.23 7.23
N LEU A 76 -16.68 -11.07 5.91
CA LEU A 76 -17.74 -11.57 5.04
C LEU A 76 -17.82 -13.10 5.09
N ARG A 77 -16.68 -13.78 5.01
CA ARG A 77 -16.55 -15.24 5.14
C ARG A 77 -17.22 -15.74 6.42
N HIS A 78 -16.82 -15.19 7.56
CA HIS A 78 -17.39 -15.59 8.85
C HIS A 78 -18.90 -15.36 8.89
N ARG A 79 -19.37 -14.22 8.40
CA ARG A 79 -20.81 -13.90 8.36
C ARG A 79 -21.59 -14.87 7.47
N VAL A 80 -21.06 -15.22 6.29
CA VAL A 80 -21.73 -16.15 5.37
C VAL A 80 -21.73 -17.56 5.94
N LEU A 81 -20.60 -18.07 6.43
CA LEU A 81 -20.53 -19.40 7.05
C LEU A 81 -21.48 -19.51 8.24
N ASN A 82 -21.57 -18.48 9.08
CA ASN A 82 -22.51 -18.46 10.19
C ASN A 82 -23.98 -18.54 9.71
N LYS A 83 -24.34 -17.84 8.62
CA LYS A 83 -25.68 -17.95 8.04
C LYS A 83 -25.95 -19.32 7.42
N LEU A 84 -24.96 -19.91 6.76
CA LEU A 84 -25.07 -21.27 6.20
C LEU A 84 -25.22 -22.32 7.31
N ALA A 85 -24.52 -22.18 8.43
CA ALA A 85 -24.65 -23.09 9.57
C ALA A 85 -26.09 -23.10 10.13
N VAL A 86 -26.70 -21.92 10.27
CA VAL A 86 -28.10 -21.81 10.69
C VAL A 86 -29.04 -22.45 9.66
N ALA A 87 -28.84 -22.20 8.37
CA ALA A 87 -29.65 -22.81 7.31
C ALA A 87 -29.52 -24.34 7.29
N ALA A 88 -28.29 -24.86 7.47
CA ALA A 88 -28.03 -26.29 7.55
C ALA A 88 -28.75 -26.90 8.75
N GLY A 89 -28.63 -26.32 9.95
CA GLY A 89 -29.29 -26.85 11.14
C GLY A 89 -30.82 -26.90 11.03
N TYR A 90 -31.46 -25.87 10.47
CA TYR A 90 -32.91 -25.91 10.26
C TYR A 90 -33.33 -26.93 9.21
N THR A 91 -32.54 -27.08 8.15
CA THR A 91 -32.87 -28.00 7.05
C THR A 91 -32.58 -29.45 7.41
N GLU A 92 -31.60 -29.70 8.25
CA GLU A 92 -31.35 -31.00 8.90
C GLU A 92 -32.55 -31.38 9.79
N LEU A 93 -33.03 -30.46 10.63
CA LEU A 93 -34.18 -30.71 11.49
C LEU A 93 -35.47 -30.98 10.70
N LEU A 94 -35.65 -30.32 9.56
CA LEU A 94 -36.74 -30.59 8.60
C LEU A 94 -36.54 -31.90 7.84
N ALA A 95 -35.31 -32.26 7.48
CA ALA A 95 -35.03 -33.51 6.78
C ALA A 95 -35.24 -34.73 7.68
N ASP A 96 -35.05 -34.57 8.99
CA ASP A 96 -35.20 -35.65 9.97
C ASP A 96 -36.62 -35.78 10.55
N ASP A 97 -37.57 -34.89 10.24
CA ASP A 97 -38.94 -34.96 10.75
C ASP A 97 -39.79 -35.99 9.98
N PRO A 98 -40.15 -37.14 10.58
CA PRO A 98 -40.91 -38.20 9.91
C PRO A 98 -42.39 -37.83 9.69
N ARG A 99 -42.86 -36.70 10.23
CA ARG A 99 -44.24 -36.24 10.06
C ARG A 99 -44.47 -35.47 8.76
N LEU A 100 -43.38 -35.10 8.07
CA LEU A 100 -43.46 -34.33 6.84
C LEU A 100 -43.75 -35.22 5.63
N PRO A 101 -44.44 -34.71 4.60
CA PRO A 101 -44.57 -35.42 3.33
C PRO A 101 -43.20 -35.66 2.68
N ASP A 102 -43.05 -36.80 2.01
CA ASP A 102 -41.80 -37.22 1.33
C ASP A 102 -41.23 -36.13 0.41
N GLU A 103 -42.11 -35.39 -0.30
CA GLU A 103 -41.69 -34.28 -1.17
C GLU A 103 -41.01 -33.14 -0.42
N VAL A 104 -41.47 -32.84 0.81
CA VAL A 104 -40.89 -31.79 1.65
C VAL A 104 -39.57 -32.27 2.24
N GLN A 105 -39.50 -33.53 2.67
CA GLN A 105 -38.27 -34.15 3.17
C GLN A 105 -37.18 -34.21 2.09
N ALA A 106 -37.56 -34.56 0.85
CA ALA A 106 -36.64 -34.56 -0.29
C ALA A 106 -36.11 -33.14 -0.61
N ARG A 107 -36.98 -32.12 -0.53
CA ARG A 107 -36.56 -30.71 -0.69
C ARG A 107 -35.65 -30.25 0.44
N ALA A 108 -35.95 -30.61 1.69
CA ALA A 108 -35.11 -30.30 2.85
C ALA A 108 -33.70 -30.89 2.69
N ASN A 109 -33.60 -32.16 2.29
CA ASN A 109 -32.33 -32.82 1.98
C ASN A 109 -31.56 -32.12 0.85
N MET A 110 -32.25 -31.67 -0.21
CA MET A 110 -31.62 -30.93 -1.30
C MET A 110 -31.05 -29.59 -0.83
N ILE A 111 -31.78 -28.86 0.01
CA ILE A 111 -31.31 -27.58 0.57
C ILE A 111 -30.13 -27.82 1.51
N LEU A 112 -30.19 -28.84 2.37
CA LEU A 112 -29.08 -29.22 3.26
C LEU A 112 -27.81 -29.51 2.47
N ASN A 113 -27.90 -30.36 1.44
CA ASN A 113 -26.78 -30.68 0.56
C ASN A 113 -26.19 -29.45 -0.14
N SER A 114 -27.06 -28.57 -0.65
CA SER A 114 -26.64 -27.33 -1.31
C SER A 114 -25.94 -26.37 -0.35
N THR A 115 -26.46 -26.27 0.89
CA THR A 115 -25.90 -25.42 1.95
C THR A 115 -24.52 -25.92 2.38
N MET A 116 -24.36 -27.23 2.55
CA MET A 116 -23.06 -27.85 2.84
C MET A 116 -22.07 -27.65 1.69
N ALA A 117 -22.50 -27.79 0.44
CA ALA A 117 -21.65 -27.53 -0.72
C ALA A 117 -21.16 -26.08 -0.76
N ALA A 118 -22.05 -25.11 -0.50
CA ALA A 118 -21.68 -23.70 -0.43
C ALA A 118 -20.64 -23.42 0.68
N ALA A 119 -20.82 -24.03 1.86
CA ALA A 119 -19.87 -23.88 2.96
C ALA A 119 -18.47 -24.43 2.61
N ARG A 120 -18.42 -25.60 1.93
CA ARG A 120 -17.16 -26.18 1.44
C ARG A 120 -16.48 -25.29 0.41
N THR A 121 -17.22 -24.73 -0.54
CA THR A 121 -16.65 -23.79 -1.53
C THR A 121 -15.98 -22.59 -0.85
N ILE A 122 -16.61 -22.03 0.18
CA ILE A 122 -16.04 -20.90 0.93
C ILE A 122 -14.77 -21.31 1.69
N GLN A 123 -14.73 -22.52 2.28
CA GLN A 123 -13.52 -23.04 2.91
C GLN A 123 -12.38 -23.28 1.91
N THR A 124 -12.67 -23.80 0.71
CA THR A 124 -11.65 -23.99 -0.33
C THR A 124 -11.07 -22.67 -0.82
N LEU A 125 -11.89 -21.62 -0.95
CA LEU A 125 -11.37 -20.29 -1.31
C LEU A 125 -10.40 -19.75 -0.25
N ASP A 126 -10.64 -20.06 1.02
CA ASP A 126 -9.78 -19.67 2.14
C ASP A 126 -8.43 -20.39 2.10
N THR A 127 -8.42 -21.69 1.83
CA THR A 127 -7.18 -22.48 1.73
C THR A 127 -6.33 -22.05 0.54
N LEU A 128 -6.94 -21.74 -0.61
CA LEU A 128 -6.24 -21.24 -1.79
C LEU A 128 -5.59 -19.88 -1.54
N ALA A 129 -6.30 -18.95 -0.89
CA ALA A 129 -5.75 -17.63 -0.54
C ALA A 129 -4.57 -17.72 0.44
N LEU A 130 -4.60 -18.71 1.35
CA LEU A 130 -3.49 -18.99 2.27
C LEU A 130 -2.25 -19.54 1.55
N VAL A 131 -2.43 -20.45 0.58
CA VAL A 131 -1.33 -21.03 -0.20
C VAL A 131 -0.60 -19.95 -1.02
N GLU A 132 -1.33 -19.07 -1.71
CA GLU A 132 -0.74 -17.95 -2.48
C GLU A 132 0.12 -17.03 -1.59
N SER A 133 -0.34 -16.75 -0.37
CA SER A 133 0.41 -15.94 0.59
C SER A 133 1.69 -16.61 1.11
N SER A 134 1.70 -17.95 1.16
CA SER A 134 2.87 -18.74 1.58
C SER A 134 3.94 -18.81 0.48
N GLU A 135 3.53 -18.91 -0.78
CA GLU A 135 4.46 -18.93 -1.92
C GLU A 135 5.13 -17.56 -2.13
N ALA A 136 4.36 -16.47 -2.04
CA ALA A 136 4.90 -15.11 -2.14
C ALA A 136 5.94 -14.78 -1.04
N SER A 137 5.80 -15.39 0.14
CA SER A 137 6.77 -15.23 1.24
C SER A 137 8.03 -16.07 1.06
N SER A 138 7.97 -17.18 0.32
CA SER A 138 9.11 -18.09 0.09
C SER A 138 10.09 -17.51 -0.92
N ASP A 139 9.58 -16.88 -1.98
CA ASP A 139 10.39 -16.31 -3.07
C ASP A 139 11.25 -15.12 -2.58
N HIS A 140 10.75 -14.35 -1.62
CA HIS A 140 11.50 -13.22 -1.05
C HIS A 140 12.64 -13.65 -0.11
N SER A 141 12.65 -14.91 0.35
CA SER A 141 13.64 -15.44 1.32
C SER A 141 14.90 -16.00 0.64
N THR A 142 14.80 -16.47 -0.61
CA THR A 142 15.95 -16.99 -1.39
C THR A 142 16.84 -15.88 -1.93
N GLU A 143 16.29 -14.67 -2.14
CA GLU A 143 17.01 -13.52 -2.70
C GLU A 143 18.14 -12.98 -1.78
N TRP A 144 18.06 -13.20 -0.46
CA TRP A 144 19.07 -12.74 0.49
C TRP A 144 20.23 -13.71 0.72
N THR A 145 20.19 -14.91 0.14
CA THR A 145 21.23 -15.93 0.35
C THR A 145 22.37 -15.92 -0.67
N HIS A 146 22.28 -15.12 -1.74
CA HIS A 146 23.27 -15.13 -2.83
C HIS A 146 24.28 -13.97 -2.83
N HIS A 147 24.24 -13.08 -1.83
CA HIS A 147 25.09 -11.88 -1.77
C HIS A 147 26.21 -11.92 -0.71
N ARG A 148 26.71 -13.11 -0.36
CA ARG A 148 27.87 -13.26 0.54
C ARG A 148 29.09 -13.83 -0.18
#